data_AF-A0A9X6WFK5-F1
#
_entry.id   AF-A0A9X6WFK5-F1
#
_cell.length_a   1.000
_cell.length_b   1.000
_cell.length_c   1.000
_cell.angle_alpha   90.00
_cell.angle_beta   90.00
_cell.angle_gamma   90.00
#
_symmetry.space_group_name_H-M   'P 1'
#
loop_
_entity.id
_entity.type
_entity.pdbx_description
1 polymer ?
#
loop_
_entity_poly.entity_id
_entity_poly.type
_entity_poly.pdbx_seq_one_letter_code
_entity_poly.pdbx_strand_id
1 'polypeptide(L)'
;MFNNLGISFLWLLFAYSVATLMVFIHMLISNKYFGVQNAKQAGTTFLKSPVYVKSRPYQVLYNVVIFPVFLWVYSRGIDTDNVKVFMLNTVIQWTALSIIIDYLSWVLIPHKFRLTHKEFYIDYQPYITLIYVAIFISHYIVGFFIK
;
A
#
# COMPACT_ATOMS: atom_id res chain seq x y z
N MET A 1 4.33 4.98 -26.15
CA MET A 1 3.22 4.74 -25.21
C MET A 1 3.66 4.15 -23.87
N PHE A 2 4.74 3.36 -23.80
CA PHE A 2 5.20 2.69 -22.55
C PHE A 2 6.50 3.22 -21.93
N ASN A 3 7.09 4.30 -22.48
CA ASN A 3 8.48 4.71 -22.18
C ASN A 3 8.76 5.11 -20.72
N ASN A 4 7.75 5.20 -19.86
CA ASN A 4 7.93 5.52 -18.44
C ASN A 4 7.35 4.45 -17.49
N LEU A 5 6.80 3.35 -18.00
CA LEU A 5 6.17 2.33 -17.15
C LEU A 5 7.17 1.54 -16.30
N GLY A 6 8.41 1.40 -16.76
CA GLY A 6 9.47 0.79 -15.95
C GLY A 6 9.82 1.64 -14.73
N ILE A 7 9.97 2.95 -14.92
CA ILE A 7 10.21 3.92 -13.83
C ILE A 7 8.99 4.01 -12.92
N SER A 8 7.78 4.06 -13.49
CA SER A 8 6.51 3.98 -12.75
C SER A 8 6.44 2.77 -11.83
N PHE A 9 6.86 1.60 -12.29
CA PHE A 9 6.91 0.38 -11.48
C PHE A 9 7.90 0.49 -10.32
N LEU A 10 9.08 1.07 -10.53
CA LEU A 10 10.04 1.31 -9.44
C LEU A 10 9.47 2.26 -8.39
N TRP A 11 8.78 3.33 -8.81
CA TRP A 11 8.09 4.25 -7.90
C TRP A 11 6.95 3.57 -7.13
N LEU A 12 6.20 2.68 -7.78
CA LEU A 12 5.20 1.84 -7.10
C LEU A 12 5.85 0.97 -6.02
N LEU A 13 6.93 0.24 -6.35
CA LEU A 13 7.62 -0.61 -5.38
C LEU A 13 8.17 0.20 -4.21
N PHE A 14 8.65 1.40 -4.48
CA PHE A 14 9.18 2.28 -3.45
C PHE A 14 8.07 2.81 -2.54
N ALA A 15 6.96 3.29 -3.10
CA ALA A 15 5.78 3.72 -2.34
C ALA A 15 5.21 2.59 -1.48
N TYR A 16 5.09 1.39 -2.05
CA TYR A 16 4.65 0.18 -1.36
C TYR A 16 5.56 -0.19 -0.19
N SER A 17 6.88 -0.13 -0.40
CA SER A 17 7.87 -0.41 0.64
C SER A 17 7.77 0.60 1.79
N VAL A 18 7.64 1.89 1.46
CA VAL A 18 7.47 2.95 2.47
C VAL A 18 6.17 2.77 3.24
N ALA A 19 5.04 2.49 2.56
CA ALA A 19 3.77 2.21 3.22
C ALA A 19 3.87 1.03 4.18
N THR A 20 4.51 -0.05 3.76
CA THR A 20 4.75 -1.24 4.59
C THR A 20 5.60 -0.91 5.81
N LEU A 21 6.71 -0.18 5.65
CA LEU A 21 7.58 0.24 6.75
C LEU A 21 6.85 1.13 7.76
N MET A 22 5.96 2.02 7.30
CA MET A 22 5.14 2.85 8.18
C MET A 22 4.23 2.03 9.09
N VAL A 23 3.70 0.90 8.61
CA VAL A 23 2.93 -0.03 9.46
C VAL A 23 3.82 -0.62 10.56
N PHE A 24 5.03 -1.09 10.23
CA PHE A 24 5.96 -1.61 11.22
C PHE A 24 6.34 -0.55 12.27
N ILE A 25 6.64 0.67 11.85
CA ILE A 25 6.93 1.79 12.75
C ILE A 25 5.73 2.08 13.65
N HIS A 26 4.51 2.16 13.08
CA HIS A 26 3.28 2.35 13.86
C HIS A 26 3.16 1.27 14.95
N MET A 27 3.34 0.00 14.59
CA MET A 27 3.21 -1.10 15.54
C MET A 27 4.26 -1.03 16.66
N LEU A 28 5.50 -0.66 16.34
CA LEU A 28 6.55 -0.47 17.34
C LEU A 28 6.19 0.65 18.32
N ILE A 29 5.69 1.79 17.81
CA ILE A 29 5.23 2.92 18.63
C ILE A 29 4.05 2.51 19.50
N SER A 30 3.03 1.86 18.92
CA SER A 30 1.83 1.38 19.62
C SER A 30 2.15 0.37 20.72
N ASN A 31 3.13 -0.50 20.52
CA ASN A 31 3.58 -1.41 21.56
C ASN A 31 4.34 -0.68 22.68
N LYS A 32 5.31 0.16 22.32
CA LYS A 32 6.21 0.81 23.29
C LYS A 32 5.52 1.87 24.13
N TYR A 33 4.70 2.73 23.51
CA TYR A 33 4.16 3.92 24.16
C TYR A 33 2.68 3.79 24.57
N PHE A 34 1.92 2.93 23.89
CA PHE A 34 0.49 2.74 24.15
C PHE A 34 0.17 1.38 24.77
N GLY A 35 1.19 0.57 25.08
CA GLY A 35 1.05 -0.72 25.77
C GLY A 35 0.28 -1.78 24.98
N VAL A 36 0.07 -1.60 23.67
CA VAL A 36 -0.68 -2.56 22.86
C VAL A 36 0.19 -3.80 22.64
N GLN A 37 -0.28 -4.96 23.08
CA GLN A 37 0.53 -6.19 23.05
C GLN A 37 0.98 -6.57 21.64
N ASN A 38 2.27 -6.88 21.52
CA ASN A 38 2.83 -7.52 20.34
C ASN A 38 2.57 -9.03 20.36
N ALA A 39 2.94 -9.72 19.28
CA ALA A 39 2.71 -11.16 19.11
C ALA A 39 3.25 -12.02 20.27
N LYS A 40 4.48 -11.73 20.72
CA LYS A 40 5.12 -12.47 21.81
C LYS A 40 4.37 -12.30 23.13
N GLN A 41 3.94 -11.08 23.42
CA GLN A 41 3.19 -10.76 24.65
C GLN A 41 1.79 -11.37 24.64
N ALA A 42 1.14 -11.42 23.49
CA ALA A 42 -0.22 -11.94 23.34
C ALA A 42 -0.27 -13.47 23.14
N GLY A 43 0.87 -14.15 22.96
CA GLY A 43 0.91 -15.57 22.62
C GLY A 43 0.31 -15.89 21.24
N THR A 44 0.33 -14.94 20.31
CA THR A 44 -0.26 -15.07 18.96
C THR A 44 0.81 -14.97 17.87
N THR A 45 0.41 -15.21 16.62
CA THR A 45 1.24 -14.84 15.46
C THR A 45 1.30 -13.32 15.29
N PHE A 46 2.27 -12.84 14.51
CA PHE A 46 2.43 -11.42 14.17
C PHE A 46 1.12 -10.80 13.66
N LEU A 47 0.46 -11.47 12.73
CA LEU A 47 -0.73 -11.00 12.01
C LEU A 47 -2.02 -11.09 12.85
N LYS A 48 -1.97 -11.79 14.00
CA LYS A 48 -3.07 -11.87 14.98
C LYS A 48 -2.78 -11.07 16.24
N SER A 49 -1.61 -10.43 16.32
CA SER A 49 -1.26 -9.63 17.48
C SER A 49 -2.22 -8.45 17.63
N PRO A 50 -2.59 -8.08 18.86
CA PRO A 50 -3.43 -6.91 19.11
C PRO A 50 -2.90 -5.65 18.43
N VAL A 51 -1.58 -5.49 18.37
CA VAL A 51 -0.94 -4.33 17.72
C VAL A 51 -1.15 -4.31 16.21
N TYR A 52 -1.06 -5.47 15.53
CA TYR A 52 -1.34 -5.54 14.09
C TYR A 52 -2.82 -5.27 13.82
N VAL A 53 -3.73 -5.90 14.56
CA VAL A 53 -5.19 -5.73 14.37
C VAL A 53 -5.60 -4.28 14.56
N LYS A 54 -5.09 -3.61 15.60
CA LYS A 54 -5.37 -2.18 15.84
C LYS A 54 -4.71 -1.24 14.81
N SER A 55 -3.63 -1.66 14.16
CA SER A 55 -2.97 -0.85 13.13
C SER A 55 -3.75 -0.77 11.81
N ARG A 56 -4.62 -1.75 11.50
CA ARG A 56 -5.26 -1.89 10.17
C ARG A 56 -5.96 -0.62 9.64
N PRO A 57 -6.75 0.14 10.45
CA PRO A 57 -7.32 1.40 9.99
C PRO A 57 -6.26 2.44 9.60
N TYR A 58 -5.15 2.50 10.35
CA TYR A 58 -4.05 3.41 10.06
C TYR A 58 -3.29 3.01 8.80
N GLN A 59 -3.24 1.73 8.45
CA GLN A 59 -2.67 1.28 7.18
C GLN A 59 -3.39 1.94 6.01
N VAL A 60 -4.72 2.05 6.06
CA VAL A 60 -5.49 2.80 5.05
C VAL A 60 -5.05 4.26 5.01
N LEU A 61 -4.96 4.93 6.17
CA LEU A 61 -4.57 6.34 6.25
C LEU A 61 -3.16 6.58 5.70
N TYR A 62 -2.20 5.70 6.00
CA TYR A 62 -0.86 5.78 5.45
C TYR A 62 -0.88 5.67 3.94
N ASN A 63 -1.62 4.73 3.38
CA ASN A 63 -1.72 4.56 1.94
C ASN A 63 -2.41 5.76 1.25
N VAL A 64 -3.43 6.34 1.87
CA VAL A 64 -4.11 7.57 1.39
C VAL A 64 -3.14 8.74 1.28
N VAL A 65 -2.08 8.80 2.09
CA VAL A 65 -1.08 9.89 2.01
C VAL A 65 0.09 9.50 1.11
N ILE A 66 0.65 8.32 1.30
CA ILE A 66 1.90 7.89 0.65
C ILE A 66 1.68 7.76 -0.85
N PHE A 67 0.64 7.07 -1.30
CA PHE A 67 0.47 6.81 -2.73
C PHE A 67 0.31 8.09 -3.57
N PRO A 68 -0.54 9.08 -3.19
CA PRO A 68 -0.60 10.35 -3.91
C PRO A 68 0.72 11.13 -3.89
N VAL A 69 1.44 11.16 -2.77
CA VAL A 69 2.71 11.88 -2.67
C VAL A 69 3.74 11.31 -3.63
N PHE A 70 3.93 9.99 -3.62
CA PHE A 70 4.90 9.33 -4.50
C PHE A 70 4.48 9.42 -5.96
N LEU A 71 3.19 9.28 -6.26
CA LEU A 71 2.66 9.48 -7.60
C LEU A 71 2.90 10.91 -8.10
N TRP A 72 2.70 11.92 -7.26
CA TRP A 72 2.94 13.32 -7.61
C TRP A 72 4.42 13.58 -7.90
N VAL A 73 5.33 13.09 -7.06
CA VAL A 73 6.78 13.22 -7.28
C VAL A 73 7.21 12.54 -8.57
N TYR A 74 6.75 11.31 -8.81
CA TYR A 74 7.00 10.59 -10.06
C TYR A 74 6.50 11.39 -11.28
N SER A 75 5.24 11.82 -11.23
CA SER A 75 4.58 12.45 -12.38
C SER A 75 5.18 13.82 -12.71
N ARG A 76 5.77 14.53 -11.75
CA ARG A 76 6.53 15.76 -11.99
C ARG A 76 7.81 15.57 -12.81
N GLY A 77 8.36 14.36 -12.81
CA GLY A 77 9.56 14.01 -13.58
C GLY A 77 9.25 13.53 -14.99
N ILE A 78 7.96 13.45 -15.36
CA ILE A 78 7.53 12.94 -16.67
C ILE A 78 7.04 14.10 -17.53
N ASP A 79 7.67 14.25 -18.69
CA ASP A 79 7.16 15.11 -19.75
C ASP A 79 6.10 14.35 -20.56
N THR A 80 4.88 14.90 -20.67
CA THR A 80 3.80 14.25 -21.40
C THR A 80 2.82 15.25 -22.01
N ASP A 81 2.54 15.09 -23.30
CA ASP A 81 1.55 15.89 -24.02
C ASP A 81 0.10 15.42 -23.75
N ASN A 82 -0.09 14.31 -23.03
CA ASN A 82 -1.40 13.72 -22.79
C ASN A 82 -1.52 13.12 -21.38
N VAL A 83 -1.74 14.01 -20.41
CA VAL A 83 -1.92 13.68 -18.99
C VAL A 83 -3.02 12.64 -18.77
N LYS A 84 -4.11 12.68 -19.55
CA LYS A 84 -5.23 11.72 -19.39
C LYS A 84 -4.79 10.29 -19.68
N VAL A 85 -4.12 10.07 -20.82
CA VAL A 85 -3.61 8.74 -21.20
C VAL A 85 -2.50 8.30 -20.25
N PHE A 86 -1.63 9.23 -19.85
CA PHE A 86 -0.59 8.96 -18.85
C PHE A 86 -1.19 8.44 -17.54
N MET A 87 -2.12 9.19 -16.94
CA MET A 87 -2.76 8.83 -15.67
C MET A 87 -3.58 7.55 -15.78
N LEU A 88 -4.26 7.32 -16.91
CA LEU A 88 -5.01 6.08 -17.14
C LEU A 88 -4.08 4.85 -17.18
N ASN A 89 -2.95 4.96 -17.87
CA ASN A 89 -1.99 3.85 -17.95
C ASN A 89 -1.35 3.56 -16.58
N THR A 90 -0.99 4.61 -15.82
CA THR A 90 -0.35 4.43 -14.52
C THR A 90 -1.33 3.96 -13.46
N VAL A 91 -2.60 4.41 -13.47
CA VAL A 91 -3.61 3.93 -12.49
C VAL A 91 -3.92 2.46 -12.69
N ILE A 92 -4.05 2.01 -13.94
CA ILE A 92 -4.25 0.59 -14.26
C ILE A 92 -3.04 -0.21 -13.78
N GLN A 93 -1.82 0.25 -14.11
CA GLN A 93 -0.59 -0.42 -13.71
C GLN A 93 -0.47 -0.52 -12.18
N TRP A 94 -0.57 0.61 -11.47
CA TRP A 94 -0.36 0.65 -10.02
C TRP A 94 -1.42 -0.16 -9.28
N THR A 95 -2.69 -0.06 -9.68
CA THR A 95 -3.77 -0.81 -9.03
C THR A 95 -3.63 -2.31 -9.27
N ALA A 96 -3.44 -2.73 -10.52
CA ALA A 96 -3.31 -4.15 -10.86
C ALA A 96 -2.05 -4.77 -10.24
N LEU A 97 -0.91 -4.09 -10.34
CA LEU A 97 0.34 -4.59 -9.77
C LEU A 97 0.31 -4.59 -8.24
N SER A 98 -0.36 -3.65 -7.58
CA SER A 98 -0.51 -3.69 -6.12
C SER A 98 -1.28 -4.93 -5.68
N ILE A 99 -2.39 -5.26 -6.36
CA ILE A 99 -3.16 -6.48 -6.07
C ILE A 99 -2.30 -7.73 -6.28
N ILE A 100 -1.53 -7.79 -7.37
CA ILE A 100 -0.65 -8.92 -7.67
C ILE A 100 0.47 -9.02 -6.63
N ILE A 101 1.14 -7.91 -6.32
CA ILE A 101 2.22 -7.84 -5.32
C ILE A 101 1.68 -8.27 -3.97
N ASP A 102 0.51 -7.79 -3.55
CA ASP A 102 -0.07 -8.16 -2.27
C ASP A 102 -0.39 -9.66 -2.21
N TYR A 103 -0.99 -10.22 -3.27
CA TYR A 103 -1.27 -11.65 -3.33
C TYR A 103 0.01 -12.48 -3.28
N LEU A 104 1.02 -12.12 -4.08
CA LEU A 104 2.30 -12.83 -4.10
C LEU A 104 3.03 -12.72 -2.75
N SER A 105 3.12 -11.50 -2.23
CA SER A 105 3.94 -11.15 -1.07
C SER A 105 3.31 -11.53 0.25
N TRP A 106 1.97 -11.55 0.36
CA TRP A 106 1.30 -11.84 1.62
C TRP A 106 0.53 -13.15 1.63
N VAL A 107 0.22 -13.76 0.48
CA VAL A 107 -0.64 -14.96 0.44
C VAL A 107 0.05 -16.16 -0.20
N LEU A 108 0.71 -15.98 -1.34
CA LEU A 108 1.24 -17.10 -2.12
C LEU A 108 2.61 -17.56 -1.63
N ILE A 109 3.57 -16.64 -1.51
CA ILE A 109 4.96 -16.97 -1.17
C ILE A 109 5.05 -17.33 0.32
N PRO A 110 5.70 -18.44 0.70
CA PRO A 110 5.87 -18.82 2.10
C PRO A 110 6.95 -17.97 2.81
N HIS A 111 6.53 -17.24 3.84
CA HIS A 111 7.41 -16.54 4.79
C HIS A 111 6.70 -16.34 6.13
N LYS A 112 7.41 -15.78 7.11
CA LYS A 112 6.91 -15.61 8.50
C LYS A 112 5.67 -14.72 8.65
N PHE A 113 5.36 -13.89 7.65
CA PHE A 113 4.22 -12.97 7.65
C PHE A 113 3.13 -13.35 6.65
N ARG A 114 3.15 -14.59 6.15
CA ARG A 114 2.14 -15.08 5.21
C ARG A 114 0.77 -15.17 5.87
N LEU A 115 -0.23 -14.65 5.17
CA LEU A 115 -1.66 -14.75 5.46
C LEU A 115 -2.27 -15.92 4.69
N THR A 116 -3.28 -16.53 5.28
CA THR A 116 -4.19 -17.40 4.53
C THR A 116 -5.10 -16.57 3.62
N HIS A 117 -5.68 -17.21 2.60
CA HIS A 117 -6.68 -16.58 1.73
C HIS A 117 -7.85 -15.99 2.52
N LYS A 118 -8.35 -16.70 3.54
CA LYS A 118 -9.41 -16.19 4.41
C LYS A 118 -8.96 -14.94 5.15
N GLU A 119 -7.76 -14.97 5.73
CA GLU A 119 -7.25 -13.83 6.50
C GLU A 119 -7.06 -12.58 5.63
N PHE A 120 -6.57 -12.74 4.41
CA PHE A 120 -6.34 -11.61 3.50
C PHE A 120 -7.61 -11.11 2.80
N TYR A 121 -8.47 -12.00 2.29
CA TYR A 121 -9.62 -11.58 1.48
C TYR A 121 -10.91 -11.36 2.28
N ILE A 122 -11.04 -11.99 3.45
CA ILE A 122 -12.24 -11.89 4.29
C ILE A 122 -11.92 -11.10 5.56
N ASP A 123 -10.98 -11.56 6.38
CA ASP A 123 -10.76 -11.00 7.72
C ASP A 123 -10.06 -9.64 7.70
N TYR A 124 -9.41 -9.28 6.59
CA TYR A 124 -8.73 -8.00 6.40
C TYR A 124 -9.62 -6.94 5.75
N GLN A 125 -10.85 -7.30 5.37
CA GLN A 125 -11.85 -6.32 4.95
C GLN A 125 -12.28 -5.42 6.12
N PRO A 126 -12.67 -4.16 5.88
CA PRO A 126 -12.70 -3.49 4.57
C PRO A 126 -11.35 -2.88 4.16
N TYR A 127 -10.30 -3.04 4.98
CA TYR A 127 -9.08 -2.24 4.89
C TYR A 127 -8.32 -2.43 3.58
N ILE A 128 -8.20 -3.67 3.08
CA ILE A 128 -7.52 -3.91 1.80
C ILE A 128 -8.23 -3.24 0.63
N THR A 129 -9.56 -3.30 0.60
CA THR A 129 -10.37 -2.64 -0.43
C THR A 129 -10.18 -1.13 -0.37
N LEU A 130 -10.17 -0.56 0.84
CA LEU A 130 -9.92 0.88 1.02
C LEU A 130 -8.50 1.28 0.59
N ILE A 131 -7.50 0.43 0.78
CA ILE A 131 -6.14 0.67 0.28
C ILE A 131 -6.13 0.70 -1.26
N TYR A 132 -6.74 -0.28 -1.93
CA TYR A 132 -6.82 -0.27 -3.40
C TYR A 132 -7.59 0.93 -3.94
N VAL A 133 -8.69 1.33 -3.27
CA VAL A 133 -9.43 2.55 -3.60
C VAL A 133 -8.56 3.78 -3.41
N ALA A 134 -7.76 3.86 -2.34
CA ALA A 134 -6.83 4.98 -2.13
C ALA A 134 -5.78 5.07 -3.24
N ILE A 135 -5.20 3.94 -3.66
CA ILE A 135 -4.25 3.88 -4.78
C ILE A 135 -4.92 4.34 -6.08
N PHE A 136 -6.14 3.87 -6.34
CA PHE A 136 -6.89 4.26 -7.52
C PHE A 136 -7.22 5.77 -7.53
N ILE A 137 -7.82 6.29 -6.45
CA ILE A 137 -8.23 7.69 -6.32
C ILE A 137 -7.02 8.64 -6.35
N SER A 138 -5.85 8.20 -5.85
CA SER A 138 -4.63 9.01 -5.87
C SER A 138 -4.30 9.56 -7.27
N HIS A 139 -4.57 8.77 -8.32
CA HIS A 139 -4.31 9.13 -9.70
C HIS A 139 -5.26 10.21 -10.23
N TYR A 140 -6.52 10.20 -9.79
CA TYR A 140 -7.46 11.25 -10.13
C TYR A 140 -7.08 12.56 -9.43
N ILE A 141 -6.76 12.50 -8.14
CA ILE A 141 -6.34 13.68 -7.37
C ILE A 141 -5.10 14.29 -8.02
N VAL A 142 -4.04 13.52 -8.22
CA VAL A 142 -2.79 14.01 -8.79
C VAL A 142 -2.99 14.49 -10.24
N GLY A 143 -3.81 13.80 -11.03
CA GLY A 143 -4.15 14.20 -12.40
C GLY A 143 -4.80 15.58 -12.51
N PHE A 144 -5.49 16.08 -11.47
CA PHE A 144 -6.01 17.45 -11.45
C PHE A 144 -4.92 18.52 -11.25
N PHE A 145 -3.80 18.18 -10.61
CA PHE A 145 -2.74 19.14 -10.27
C PHE A 145 -1.57 19.15 -11.26
N ILE A 146 -1.53 18.20 -12.19
CA ILE A 146 -0.47 18.07 -13.18
C ILE A 146 -0.98 18.59 -14.51
N LYS A 147 -0.22 19.52 -15.10
CA LYS A 147 -0.51 20.18 -16.37
C LYS A 147 0.05 19.37 -17.53
#